data_AF-A0A9E3P3S5-F1
#
_entry.id   AF-A0A9E3P3S5-F1
#
_cell.length_a   1.000
_cell.length_b   1.000
_cell.length_c   1.000
_cell.angle_alpha   90.00
_cell.angle_beta   90.00
_cell.angle_gamma   90.00
#
_symmetry.space_group_name_H-M   'P 1'
#
loop_
_entity.id
_entity.type
_entity.pdbx_description
1 polymer ?
#
loop_
_entity_poly.entity_id
_entity_poly.type
_entity_poly.pdbx_seq_one_letter_code
_entity_poly.pdbx_strand_id
1 'polypeptide(L)'
;MAVFVSQRILEGEEWVYYVRHDDDDGAWLFHPKSGITPESEMRVVGLDALVELDPTIVALADLPLGWCAWREEPGAEWVRAETDNPRE
;
A
#
# COMPACT_ATOMS: atom_id res chain seq x y z
N MET A 1 -2.36 14.61 0.24
CA MET A 1 -1.61 13.51 0.87
C MET A 1 -0.80 12.84 -0.21
N ALA A 2 0.47 12.55 0.06
CA ALA A 2 1.33 11.88 -0.91
C ALA A 2 1.06 10.37 -0.89
N VAL A 3 1.09 9.74 -2.06
CA VAL A 3 0.98 8.29 -2.19
C VAL A 3 2.23 7.75 -2.82
N PHE A 4 3.01 7.02 -2.05
CA PHE A 4 4.23 6.36 -2.48
C PHE A 4 3.94 4.92 -2.86
N VAL A 5 4.37 4.50 -4.04
CA VAL A 5 4.15 3.15 -4.55
C VAL A 5 5.37 2.67 -5.33
N SER A 6 5.60 1.36 -5.31
CA SER A 6 6.61 0.75 -6.17
C SER A 6 6.23 0.84 -7.65
N GLN A 7 7.20 1.21 -8.49
CA GLN A 7 7.05 1.24 -9.94
C GLN A 7 6.58 -0.12 -10.48
N ARG A 8 7.04 -1.23 -9.91
CA ARG A 8 6.64 -2.59 -10.34
C ARG A 8 5.15 -2.86 -10.20
N ILE A 9 4.52 -2.23 -9.21
CA ILE A 9 3.05 -2.28 -9.04
C ILE A 9 2.39 -1.51 -10.18
N LEU A 10 2.88 -0.30 -10.48
CA LEU A 10 2.36 0.54 -11.56
C LEU A 10 2.53 -0.10 -12.95
N GLU A 11 3.62 -0.85 -13.15
CA GLU A 11 3.89 -1.58 -14.40
C GLU A 11 3.14 -2.92 -14.48
N GLY A 12 2.44 -3.32 -13.41
CA GLY A 12 1.68 -4.58 -13.35
C GLY A 12 2.55 -5.83 -13.23
N GLU A 13 3.84 -5.68 -12.93
CA GLU A 13 4.76 -6.78 -12.67
C GLU A 13 4.49 -7.42 -11.30
N GLU A 14 4.09 -6.59 -10.34
CA GLU A 14 3.68 -7.01 -8.99
C GLU A 14 2.33 -6.37 -8.61
N TRP A 15 1.76 -6.83 -7.50
CA TRP A 15 0.49 -6.36 -6.97
C TRP A 15 0.69 -5.77 -5.57
N VAL A 16 -0.26 -4.96 -5.11
CA VAL A 16 -0.19 -4.35 -3.78
C VAL A 16 -0.38 -5.42 -2.70
N TYR A 17 0.71 -5.79 -2.04
CA TYR A 17 0.69 -6.75 -0.94
C TYR A 17 0.40 -6.08 0.40
N TYR A 18 1.02 -4.91 0.62
CA TYR A 18 1.00 -4.21 1.89
C TYR A 18 0.80 -2.72 1.67
N VAL A 19 0.02 -2.11 2.55
CA VAL A 19 -0.31 -0.68 2.58
C VAL A 19 -0.09 -0.16 4.00
N ARG A 20 0.52 1.02 4.11
CA ARG A 20 0.63 1.76 5.38
C ARG A 20 0.05 3.15 5.21
N HIS A 21 -0.75 3.55 6.17
CA HIS A 21 -1.16 4.94 6.34
C HIS A 21 -0.29 5.54 7.45
N ASP A 22 0.68 6.35 7.05
CA ASP A 22 1.68 6.91 7.95
C ASP A 22 1.05 7.90 8.94
N ASP A 23 1.48 7.87 10.21
CA ASP A 23 0.93 8.72 11.27
C ASP A 23 1.56 10.12 11.31
N ASP A 24 2.79 10.28 10.79
CA ASP A 24 3.54 11.54 10.88
C ASP A 24 3.08 12.53 9.79
N ASP A 25 3.08 12.08 8.54
CA ASP A 25 2.76 12.92 7.37
C ASP A 25 1.39 12.61 6.73
N GLY A 26 0.68 11.57 7.21
CA GLY A 26 -0.52 11.07 6.54
C GLY A 26 -0.24 10.55 5.13
N ALA A 27 0.99 10.13 4.87
CA ALA A 27 1.37 9.57 3.58
C ALA A 27 0.85 8.13 3.45
N TRP A 28 0.53 7.73 2.23
CA TRP A 28 0.23 6.33 1.94
C TRP A 28 1.44 5.66 1.34
N LEU A 29 1.81 4.49 1.85
CA LEU A 29 2.91 3.68 1.30
C LEU A 29 2.39 2.33 0.84
N PHE A 30 2.62 2.01 -0.43
CA PHE A 30 2.18 0.79 -1.09
C PHE A 30 3.40 -0.06 -1.49
N HIS A 31 3.47 -1.27 -0.94
CA HIS A 31 4.59 -2.18 -1.11
C HIS A 31 4.18 -3.49 -1.80
N PRO A 32 5.02 -4.01 -2.70
CA PRO A 32 4.83 -5.33 -3.28
C PRO A 32 5.29 -6.42 -2.31
N LYS A 33 4.96 -7.68 -2.61
CA LYS A 33 5.34 -8.83 -1.77
C LYS A 33 6.85 -9.07 -1.77
N SER A 34 7.55 -8.69 -2.83
CA SER A 34 9.01 -8.90 -2.98
C SER A 34 9.86 -8.10 -1.99
N GLY A 35 9.27 -7.25 -1.15
CA GLY A 35 9.94 -6.59 -0.02
C GLY A 35 10.31 -5.14 -0.30
N ILE A 36 11.47 -4.71 0.21
CA ILE A 36 11.91 -3.31 0.18
C ILE A 36 12.06 -2.86 -1.27
N THR A 37 11.25 -1.87 -1.65
CA THR A 37 11.37 -1.20 -2.94
C THR A 37 12.49 -0.15 -2.83
N PRO A 38 13.51 -0.19 -3.70
CA PRO A 38 14.56 0.84 -3.69
C PRO A 38 13.96 2.21 -4.03
N GLU A 39 14.51 3.28 -3.45
CA GLU A 39 14.00 4.65 -3.64
C GLU A 39 13.93 5.05 -5.12
N SER A 40 14.85 4.56 -5.95
CA SER A 40 14.87 4.77 -7.40
C SER A 40 13.66 4.17 -8.13
N GLU A 41 13.03 3.15 -7.57
CA GLU A 41 11.81 2.51 -8.08
C GLU A 41 10.55 3.03 -7.36
N MET A 42 10.68 3.91 -6.36
CA MET A 42 9.52 4.53 -5.71
C MET A 42 8.94 5.63 -6.59
N ARG A 43 7.62 5.71 -6.66
CA ARG A 43 6.87 6.70 -7.44
C ARG A 43 5.83 7.35 -6.55
N VAL A 44 5.61 8.65 -6.77
CA VAL A 44 4.52 9.39 -6.14
C VAL A 44 3.38 9.50 -7.12
N VAL A 45 2.20 9.01 -6.74
CA VAL A 45 1.00 8.98 -7.58
C VAL A 45 -0.21 9.56 -6.84
N GLY A 46 -1.33 9.70 -7.55
CA GLY A 46 -2.64 9.90 -6.92
C GLY A 46 -3.22 8.57 -6.42
N LEU A 47 -4.01 8.61 -5.35
CA LEU A 47 -4.71 7.42 -4.85
C LEU A 47 -5.72 6.89 -5.89
N ASP A 48 -6.28 7.78 -6.71
CA ASP A 48 -7.18 7.46 -7.82
C ASP A 48 -6.52 6.51 -8.83
N ALA A 49 -5.27 6.77 -9.23
CA ALA A 49 -4.54 5.91 -10.16
C ALA A 49 -4.36 4.48 -9.61
N LEU A 50 -4.16 4.34 -8.29
CA LEU A 50 -4.09 3.03 -7.65
C LEU A 50 -5.45 2.36 -7.55
N VAL A 51 -6.51 3.12 -7.30
CA VAL A 51 -7.89 2.60 -7.29
C VAL A 51 -8.32 2.12 -8.67
N GLU A 52 -7.90 2.79 -9.75
CA GLU A 52 -8.13 2.34 -11.12
C GLU A 52 -7.38 1.03 -11.43
N LEU A 53 -6.16 0.88 -10.91
CA LEU A 53 -5.37 -0.34 -11.03
C LEU A 53 -5.94 -1.49 -10.18
N ASP A 54 -6.34 -1.18 -8.95
CA ASP A 54 -6.86 -2.12 -7.97
C ASP A 54 -8.04 -1.51 -7.19
N PRO A 55 -9.28 -1.85 -7.59
CA PRO A 55 -10.48 -1.32 -6.96
C PRO A 55 -10.63 -1.72 -5.49
N THR A 56 -9.94 -2.76 -5.01
CA THR A 56 -10.03 -3.19 -3.61
C THR A 56 -9.40 -2.17 -2.66
N ILE A 57 -8.55 -1.27 -3.16
CA ILE A 57 -7.94 -0.19 -2.37
C ILE A 57 -9.00 0.78 -1.83
N VAL A 58 -10.17 0.90 -2.49
CA VAL A 58 -11.30 1.69 -1.99
C VAL A 58 -11.74 1.23 -0.60
N ALA A 59 -11.62 -0.07 -0.30
CA ALA A 59 -11.93 -0.59 1.02
C ALA A 59 -11.00 -0.02 2.11
N LEU A 60 -9.82 0.49 1.75
CA LEU A 60 -8.88 1.10 2.68
C LEU A 60 -9.11 2.61 2.84
N ALA A 61 -10.07 3.24 2.17
CA ALA A 61 -10.29 4.68 2.27
C ALA A 61 -10.58 5.18 3.70
N ASP A 62 -11.08 4.29 4.58
CA ASP A 62 -11.31 4.55 6.00
C ASP A 62 -10.17 4.09 6.93
N LEU A 63 -9.04 3.62 6.38
CA LEU A 63 -7.91 3.14 7.19
C LEU A 63 -7.37 4.29 8.07
N PRO A 64 -7.33 4.12 9.40
CA PRO A 64 -6.86 5.18 10.30
C PRO A 64 -5.38 5.50 10.09
N LEU A 65 -4.94 6.68 10.54
CA LEU A 65 -3.52 7.03 10.60
C LEU A 65 -2.78 6.05 11.53
N GLY A 66 -1.55 5.71 11.16
CA GLY A 66 -0.72 4.72 11.84
C GLY A 66 -1.04 3.26 11.50
N TRP A 67 -2.20 2.99 10.90
CA TRP A 67 -2.61 1.62 10.59
C TRP A 67 -1.96 1.09 9.31
N CYS A 68 -1.84 -0.23 9.25
CA CYS A 68 -1.43 -0.95 8.06
C CYS A 68 -2.50 -1.94 7.61
N ALA A 69 -2.44 -2.31 6.33
CA ALA A 69 -3.28 -3.33 5.74
C ALA A 69 -2.47 -4.21 4.79
N TRP A 70 -2.74 -5.51 4.78
CA TRP A 70 -2.11 -6.46 3.86
C TRP A 70 -3.08 -7.53 3.41
N ARG A 71 -2.73 -8.23 2.33
CA ARG A 71 -3.48 -9.37 1.81
C ARG A 71 -2.53 -10.39 1.21
N GLU A 72 -2.92 -11.65 1.18
CA GLU A 72 -2.03 -12.75 0.74
C GLU A 72 -2.07 -12.99 -0.79
N GLU A 73 -3.15 -12.56 -1.44
CA GLU A 73 -3.42 -12.75 -2.86
C GLU A 73 -4.02 -11.48 -3.48
N PRO A 74 -3.79 -11.22 -4.78
CA PRO A 74 -4.42 -10.08 -5.47
C PRO A 74 -5.94 -10.23 -5.48
N GLY A 75 -6.65 -9.19 -5.04
CA GLY A 75 -8.11 -9.19 -4.95
C GLY A 75 -8.70 -9.85 -3.68
N ALA A 76 -7.86 -10.42 -2.81
CA ALA A 76 -8.32 -10.93 -1.51
C ALA A 76 -8.70 -9.78 -0.55
N GLU A 77 -9.45 -10.12 0.50
CA GLU A 77 -9.83 -9.17 1.55
C GLU A 77 -8.59 -8.65 2.29
N TRP A 78 -8.63 -7.36 2.65
CA TRP A 78 -7.57 -6.71 3.40
C TRP A 78 -7.65 -7.08 4.89
N VAL A 79 -6.55 -7.59 5.42
CA VAL A 79 -6.30 -7.69 6.85
C VAL A 79 -5.74 -6.37 7.32
N ARG A 80 -6.30 -5.78 8.39
CA ARG A 80 -5.91 -4.46 8.92
C ARG A 80 -5.35 -4.59 10.33
N ALA A 81 -4.35 -3.78 10.69
CA ALA A 81 -3.82 -3.70 12.05
C ALA A 81 -3.35 -2.28 12.40
N GLU A 82 -3.36 -1.94 13.70
CA GLU A 82 -2.98 -0.62 14.24
C GLU A 82 -1.47 -0.36 14.25
N THR A 83 -0.64 -1.41 14.26
CA THR A 83 0.81 -1.26 14.17
C THR A 83 1.33 -2.30 13.21
N ASP A 84 2.46 -1.99 12.56
CA ASP A 84 3.35 -3.03 12.05
C ASP A 84 3.54 -3.99 13.21
N ASN A 85 2.99 -5.18 13.15
CA ASN A 85 3.29 -6.20 14.13
C ASN A 85 4.65 -6.74 13.69
N PRO A 86 5.80 -6.28 14.25
CA PRO A 86 6.95 -7.15 14.19
C PRO A 86 6.46 -8.41 14.91
N ARG A 87 6.51 -9.54 14.23
CA ARG A 87 6.50 -10.80 14.96
C ARG A 87 7.63 -10.69 15.99
N GLU A 88 7.27 -10.51 17.26
CA GLU A 88 8.13 -10.81 18.40
C GLU A 88 8.61 -12.28 18.31
#